data_AF-A0A645ASA1-F1
#
_entry.id   AF-A0A645ASA1-F1
#
_cell.length_a   1.000
_cell.length_b   1.000
_cell.length_c   1.000
_cell.angle_alpha   90.00
_cell.angle_beta   90.00
_cell.angle_gamma   90.00
#
_symmetry.space_group_name_H-M   'P 1'
#
loop_
_entity.id
_entity.type
_entity.pdbx_description
1 polymer ?
#
loop_
_entity_poly.entity_id
_entity_poly.type
_entity_poly.pdbx_seq_one_letter_code
_entity_poly.pdbx_strand_id
1 'polypeptide(L)'
;MRRNRFTIDELLEELRGQGICDINDVKYAILENSGQLSVLPWPGTQPPSADDLGVKAADSISLPVVLVNDGRLISRNLELCEKTMDWLKKQVRRQGLKDYRDIFLLTLDGGGNINCIPKENSK
;
A
#
# COMPACT_ATOMS: atom_id res chain seq x y z
N MET A 1 -11.77 -27.84 13.71
CA MET A 1 -11.83 -28.29 12.31
C MET A 1 -13.14 -28.98 11.97
N ARG A 2 -13.40 -30.23 12.38
CA ARG A 2 -14.65 -30.96 12.01
C ARG A 2 -15.97 -30.23 12.28
N ARG A 3 -16.11 -29.50 13.41
CA ARG A 3 -17.32 -28.73 13.74
C ARG A 3 -17.56 -27.52 12.83
N ASN A 4 -16.49 -26.93 12.29
CA ASN A 4 -16.56 -25.78 11.39
C ASN A 4 -16.44 -26.19 9.92
N ARG A 5 -16.45 -27.51 9.63
CA ARG A 5 -16.21 -28.10 8.30
C ARG A 5 -14.91 -27.67 7.61
N PHE A 6 -13.99 -27.06 8.37
CA PHE A 6 -12.69 -26.62 7.91
C PHE A 6 -11.75 -27.81 7.78
N THR A 7 -11.27 -28.06 6.57
CA THR A 7 -10.40 -29.17 6.19
C THR A 7 -8.93 -28.82 6.43
N ILE A 8 -8.06 -29.85 6.40
CA ILE A 8 -6.61 -29.65 6.49
C ILE A 8 -6.10 -28.94 5.23
N ASP A 9 -6.67 -29.26 4.05
CA ASP A 9 -6.28 -28.63 2.79
C ASP A 9 -6.58 -27.12 2.80
N GLU A 10 -7.76 -26.73 3.27
CA GLU A 10 -8.14 -25.31 3.47
C GLU A 10 -7.21 -24.62 4.48
N LEU A 11 -6.87 -25.28 5.59
CA LEU A 11 -5.91 -24.74 6.56
C LEU A 11 -4.54 -24.47 5.91
N LEU A 12 -4.02 -25.44 5.17
CA LEU A 12 -2.71 -25.31 4.52
C LEU A 12 -2.74 -24.28 3.37
N GLU A 13 -3.88 -24.13 2.69
CA GLU A 13 -4.10 -23.09 1.70
C GLU A 13 -4.08 -21.69 2.32
N GLU A 14 -4.82 -21.48 3.40
CA GLU A 14 -4.84 -20.20 4.14
C GLU A 14 -3.46 -19.84 4.70
N LEU A 15 -2.75 -20.81 5.29
CA LEU A 15 -1.39 -20.60 5.79
C LEU A 15 -0.45 -20.15 4.66
N ARG A 16 -0.51 -20.82 3.50
CA ARG A 16 0.31 -20.47 2.34
C ARG A 16 -0.04 -19.10 1.78
N GLY A 17 -1.33 -18.74 1.77
CA GLY A 17 -1.80 -17.40 1.37
C GLY A 17 -1.22 -16.28 2.23
N GLN A 18 -0.90 -16.57 3.50
CA GLN A 18 -0.25 -15.67 4.43
C GLN A 18 1.29 -15.79 4.45
N GLY A 19 1.87 -16.56 3.52
CA GLY A 19 3.32 -16.75 3.38
C GLY A 19 3.93 -17.79 4.31
N ILE A 20 3.12 -18.61 5.00
CA ILE A 20 3.59 -19.63 5.95
C ILE A 20 3.52 -21.00 5.28
N CYS A 21 4.67 -21.67 5.15
CA CYS A 21 4.77 -22.97 4.47
C CYS A 21 4.81 -24.17 5.42
N ASP A 22 5.38 -24.01 6.62
CA ASP A 22 5.44 -25.05 7.64
C ASP A 22 4.43 -24.75 8.76
N ILE A 23 3.59 -25.73 9.08
CA ILE A 23 2.63 -25.63 10.19
C ILE A 23 3.35 -25.53 11.56
N ASN A 24 4.59 -26.01 11.67
CA ASN A 24 5.39 -25.90 12.88
C ASN A 24 5.79 -24.45 13.18
N ASP A 25 5.79 -23.57 12.18
CA ASP A 25 6.08 -22.15 12.35
C ASP A 25 4.90 -21.39 12.98
N VAL A 26 3.74 -22.04 13.13
CA VAL A 26 2.51 -21.46 13.67
C VAL A 26 2.42 -21.73 15.18
N LYS A 27 2.31 -20.65 15.96
CA LYS A 27 2.04 -20.74 17.41
C LYS A 27 0.55 -20.81 17.69
N TYR A 28 -0.25 -19.99 17.02
CA TYR A 28 -1.71 -20.00 17.11
C TYR A 28 -2.34 -19.82 15.73
N ALA A 29 -3.44 -20.52 15.50
CA ALA A 29 -4.33 -20.30 14.36
C ALA A 29 -5.77 -20.20 14.89
N ILE A 30 -6.43 -19.07 14.65
CA ILE A 30 -7.75 -18.74 15.17
C ILE A 30 -8.68 -18.55 13.97
N LEU A 31 -9.73 -19.35 13.88
CA LEU A 31 -10.78 -19.18 12.88
C LEU A 31 -11.80 -18.18 13.40
N GLU A 32 -11.82 -16.99 12.82
CA GLU A 32 -12.72 -15.90 13.19
C GLU A 32 -14.16 -16.17 12.74
N ASN A 33 -15.14 -15.45 13.32
CA ASN A 33 -16.54 -15.55 12.90
C ASN A 33 -16.80 -15.13 11.45
N SER A 34 -15.88 -14.38 10.84
CA SER A 34 -15.90 -14.04 9.41
C SER A 34 -15.56 -15.22 8.49
N GLY A 35 -15.03 -16.32 9.05
CA GLY A 35 -14.45 -17.42 8.29
C GLY A 35 -12.97 -17.21 7.92
N GLN A 36 -12.38 -16.06 8.27
CA GLN A 36 -10.96 -15.82 8.05
C GLN A 36 -10.11 -16.51 9.13
N LEU A 37 -8.92 -16.99 8.72
CA LEU A 37 -7.95 -17.59 9.63
C LEU A 37 -6.92 -16.54 10.07
N SER A 38 -6.94 -16.15 11.34
CA SER A 38 -5.90 -15.34 11.96
C SER A 38 -4.74 -16.23 12.40
N VAL A 39 -3.53 -15.99 11.89
CA VAL A 39 -2.35 -16.82 12.19
C VAL A 39 -1.30 -16.00 12.95
N LEU A 40 -0.81 -16.55 14.06
CA LEU A 40 0.27 -15.98 14.84
C LEU A 40 1.46 -16.94 14.80
N PRO A 41 2.51 -16.63 14.03
CA PRO A 41 3.74 -17.42 14.00
C PRO A 41 4.52 -17.36 15.32
N TRP A 42 5.49 -18.26 15.47
CA TRP A 42 6.50 -18.13 16.53
C TRP A 42 7.37 -16.88 16.31
N PRO A 43 7.77 -16.15 17.37
CA PRO A 43 8.60 -14.96 17.20
C PRO A 43 9.89 -15.19 16.42
N GLY A 44 10.51 -16.37 16.56
CA GLY A 44 11.74 -16.73 15.85
C GLY A 44 11.57 -17.06 14.36
N THR A 45 10.33 -17.24 13.88
CA THR A 45 10.02 -17.52 12.47
C THR A 45 9.50 -16.27 11.74
N GLN A 46 9.26 -15.18 12.47
CA GLN A 46 8.88 -13.90 11.90
C GLN A 46 10.11 -13.11 11.43
N PRO A 47 9.99 -12.29 10.37
CA PRO A 47 11.01 -11.31 10.04
C PRO A 47 11.28 -10.39 11.24
N PRO A 48 12.54 -10.06 11.54
CA PRO A 48 12.86 -9.18 12.66
C PRO A 48 12.28 -7.79 12.44
N SER A 49 11.74 -7.19 13.50
CA SER A 49 11.31 -5.79 13.47
C SER A 49 12.50 -4.83 13.43
N ALA A 50 12.25 -3.56 13.12
CA ALA A 50 13.29 -2.53 13.20
C ALA A 50 13.88 -2.41 14.61
N ASP A 51 13.04 -2.59 15.64
CA ASP A 51 13.45 -2.58 17.04
C ASP A 51 14.35 -3.78 17.38
N ASP A 52 14.04 -4.98 16.87
CA ASP A 52 14.88 -6.18 17.03
C ASP A 52 16.27 -5.99 16.41
N LEU A 53 16.35 -5.20 15.33
CA LEU A 53 17.60 -4.85 14.66
C LEU A 53 18.32 -3.64 15.28
N GLY A 54 17.71 -2.97 16.27
CA GLY A 54 18.24 -1.72 16.86
C GLY A 54 18.31 -0.55 15.87
N VAL A 55 17.54 -0.60 14.78
CA VAL A 55 17.51 0.44 13.75
C VAL A 55 16.37 1.40 14.03
N LYS A 56 16.66 2.70 14.08
CA LYS A 56 15.60 3.72 14.10
C LYS A 56 14.92 3.75 12.74
N ALA A 57 13.71 3.19 12.65
CA ALA A 57 12.85 3.39 11.50
C ALA A 57 12.52 4.88 11.39
N ALA A 58 12.81 5.49 10.24
CA ALA A 58 12.30 6.83 9.96
C ALA A 58 10.78 6.74 9.81
N ASP A 59 10.05 7.63 10.48
CA ASP A 59 8.61 7.79 10.27
C ASP A 59 8.38 8.37 8.87
N SER A 60 8.36 7.46 7.91
CA SER A 60 8.21 7.71 6.48
C SER A 60 6.85 7.23 5.97
N ILE A 61 6.00 6.72 6.87
CA ILE A 61 4.68 6.23 6.54
C ILE A 61 3.80 7.44 6.27
N SER A 62 3.49 7.66 5.00
CA SER A 62 2.55 8.69 4.59
C SER A 62 1.64 8.12 3.53
N LEU A 63 0.34 8.44 3.66
CA LEU A 63 -0.61 8.10 2.62
C LEU A 63 -0.43 9.09 1.46
N PRO A 64 -0.15 8.62 0.24
CA PRO A 64 -0.05 9.52 -0.89
C PRO A 64 -1.40 10.19 -1.16
N VAL A 65 -1.38 11.49 -1.35
CA VAL A 65 -2.55 12.30 -1.70
C VAL A 65 -2.67 12.35 -3.21
N VAL A 66 -3.83 11.97 -3.74
CA VAL A 66 -4.11 12.03 -5.18
C VAL A 66 -4.42 13.48 -5.58
N LEU A 67 -3.60 14.06 -6.45
CA LEU A 67 -3.80 15.42 -6.97
C LEU A 67 -4.57 15.42 -8.30
N VAL A 68 -4.29 14.44 -9.16
CA VAL A 68 -4.96 14.27 -10.46
C VAL A 68 -5.38 12.82 -10.62
N ASN A 69 -6.63 12.61 -11.00
CA ASN A 69 -7.21 11.31 -11.30
C ASN A 69 -7.86 11.35 -12.69
N ASP A 70 -7.31 10.60 -13.63
CA ASP A 70 -7.74 10.50 -15.03
C ASP A 70 -7.95 11.87 -15.71
N GLY A 71 -7.00 12.78 -15.53
CA GLY A 71 -7.02 14.14 -16.07
C GLY A 71 -7.92 15.12 -15.31
N ARG A 72 -8.57 14.68 -14.23
CA ARG A 72 -9.37 15.54 -13.35
C ARG A 72 -8.54 15.96 -12.14
N LEU A 73 -8.42 17.27 -11.96
CA LEU A 73 -7.80 17.85 -10.78
C LEU A 73 -8.71 17.69 -9.56
N ILE A 74 -8.13 17.23 -8.45
CA ILE A 74 -8.78 17.22 -7.14
C ILE A 74 -8.32 18.46 -6.38
N SER A 75 -8.98 19.60 -6.61
CA SER A 75 -8.55 20.91 -6.09
C SER A 75 -8.41 20.93 -4.56
N ARG A 76 -9.33 20.27 -3.85
CA ARG A 76 -9.29 20.13 -2.39
C ARG A 76 -7.98 19.48 -1.92
N ASN A 77 -7.48 18.49 -2.65
CA ASN A 77 -6.25 17.80 -2.29
C ASN A 77 -5.02 18.67 -2.57
N LEU A 78 -5.08 19.51 -3.60
CA LEU A 78 -4.04 20.50 -3.87
C LEU A 78 -3.94 21.53 -2.73
N GLU A 79 -5.09 22.00 -2.23
CA GLU A 79 -5.18 22.90 -1.07
C GLU A 79 -4.72 22.23 0.22
N LEU A 80 -5.13 20.98 0.48
CA LEU A 80 -4.69 20.19 1.63
C LEU A 80 -3.18 19.99 1.67
N CYS A 81 -2.54 19.85 0.49
CA CYS A 81 -1.09 19.76 0.37
C CYS A 81 -0.38 21.13 0.36
N GLU A 82 -1.12 22.22 0.59
CA GLU A 82 -0.63 23.61 0.53
C GLU A 82 0.09 23.91 -0.80
N LYS A 83 -0.40 23.34 -1.90
CA LYS A 83 0.13 23.55 -3.25
C LYS A 83 -0.80 24.45 -4.06
N THR A 84 -0.21 25.11 -5.04
CA THR A 84 -0.93 26.01 -5.94
C THR A 84 -1.07 25.40 -7.33
N MET A 85 -2.00 25.94 -8.12
CA MET A 85 -2.13 25.57 -9.53
C MET A 85 -0.85 25.84 -10.33
N ASP A 86 -0.09 26.87 -9.99
CA ASP A 86 1.18 27.16 -10.65
C ASP A 86 2.25 26.14 -10.28
N TRP A 87 2.26 25.65 -9.04
CA TRP A 87 3.10 24.52 -8.65
C TRP A 87 2.75 23.29 -9.50
N LEU A 88 1.46 22.95 -9.62
CA LEU A 88 1.02 21.80 -10.41
C LEU A 88 1.48 21.90 -11.86
N LYS A 89 1.24 23.05 -12.51
CA LYS A 89 1.68 23.30 -13.90
C LYS A 89 3.19 23.13 -14.08
N LYS A 90 4.01 23.57 -13.11
CA LYS A 90 5.46 23.36 -13.13
C LYS A 90 5.80 21.87 -13.06
N GLN A 91 5.14 21.09 -12.21
CA GLN A 91 5.38 19.65 -12.10
C GLN A 91 4.97 18.90 -13.38
N VAL A 92 3.80 19.22 -13.95
CA VAL A 92 3.34 18.65 -15.22
C VAL A 92 4.37 18.90 -16.34
N ARG A 93 4.88 20.13 -16.45
CA ARG A 93 5.90 20.49 -17.45
C ARG A 93 7.23 19.77 -17.22
N ARG A 94 7.65 19.57 -15.97
CA ARG A 94 8.86 18.79 -15.65
C ARG A 94 8.77 17.34 -16.11
N GLN A 95 7.55 16.81 -16.21
CA GLN A 95 7.27 15.46 -16.72
C GLN A 95 7.10 15.43 -18.26
N GLY A 96 7.32 16.56 -18.95
CA GLY A 96 7.20 16.65 -20.41
C GLY A 96 5.77 16.75 -20.94
N LEU A 97 4.77 16.93 -20.05
CA LEU A 97 3.36 17.02 -20.42
C LEU A 97 2.91 18.48 -20.57
N LYS A 98 1.88 18.72 -21.39
CA LYS A 98 1.35 20.07 -21.66
C LYS A 98 0.34 20.50 -20.61
N ASP A 99 -0.53 19.59 -20.19
CA ASP A 99 -1.65 19.87 -19.28
C ASP A 99 -1.83 18.73 -18.27
N TYR A 100 -2.41 19.02 -17.10
CA TYR A 100 -2.72 17.97 -16.13
C TYR A 100 -3.81 17.02 -16.65
N ARG A 101 -4.59 17.42 -17.65
CA ARG A 101 -5.57 16.58 -18.36
C ARG A 101 -4.94 15.37 -19.05
N ASP A 102 -3.64 15.45 -19.35
CA ASP A 102 -2.83 14.38 -19.95
C ASP A 102 -2.31 13.36 -18.92
N ILE A 103 -2.62 13.56 -17.63
CA ILE A 103 -2.14 12.70 -16.54
C ILE A 103 -3.24 11.70 -16.16
N PHE A 104 -2.91 10.41 -16.14
CA PHE A 104 -3.79 9.37 -15.61
C PHE A 104 -3.80 9.39 -14.07
N LEU A 105 -2.63 9.50 -13.44
CA LEU A 105 -2.51 9.56 -11.99
C LEU A 105 -1.37 10.50 -11.58
N LEU A 106 -1.66 11.45 -10.68
CA LEU A 106 -0.65 12.24 -10.00
C LEU A 106 -0.86 12.10 -8.49
N THR A 107 0.15 11.62 -7.76
CA THR A 107 0.12 11.55 -6.30
C THR A 107 1.31 12.27 -5.67
N LEU A 108 1.10 12.79 -4.46
CA LEU A 108 2.13 13.40 -3.62
C LEU A 108 2.19 12.65 -2.30
N ASP A 109 3.35 12.09 -1.95
CA ASP A 109 3.55 11.48 -0.64
C ASP A 109 3.96 12.53 0.43
N GLY A 110 4.00 12.10 1.69
CA GLY A 110 4.40 12.97 2.82
C GLY A 110 5.89 13.35 2.82
N GLY A 111 6.72 12.66 2.04
CA GLY A 111 8.11 13.03 1.78
C GLY A 111 8.24 14.11 0.69
N GLY A 112 7.15 14.49 0.03
CA GLY A 112 7.12 15.44 -1.07
C GLY A 112 7.47 14.83 -2.43
N ASN A 113 7.57 13.50 -2.53
CA ASN A 113 7.79 12.82 -3.80
C ASN A 113 6.51 12.79 -4.62
N ILE A 114 6.67 13.06 -5.92
CA ILE A 114 5.58 13.07 -6.88
C ILE A 114 5.68 11.81 -7.73
N ASN A 115 4.59 11.03 -7.78
CA ASN A 115 4.42 10.00 -8.77
C ASN A 115 3.47 10.51 -9.86
N CYS A 116 3.90 10.46 -11.12
CA CYS A 116 3.13 10.95 -12.27
C CYS A 116 3.07 9.86 -13.33
N ILE A 117 1.86 9.40 -13.64
CA ILE A 117 1.58 8.41 -14.68
C ILE A 117 0.83 9.14 -15.81
N PRO A 118 1.44 9.32 -16.99
CA PRO A 118 0.76 9.92 -18.14
C PRO A 118 -0.31 8.97 -18.71
N LYS A 119 -1.30 9.50 -19.43
CA LYS A 119 -2.20 8.67 -20.25
C LYS A 119 -1.43 8.10 -21.44
N GLU A 120 -1.83 6.92 -21.91
CA GLU A 120 -1.14 6.21 -23.01
C GLU A 120 -1.03 7.03 -24.31
N ASN A 121 -1.95 7.96 -24.56
CA ASN A 121 -2.02 8.77 -25.78
C ASN A 121 -1.52 10.22 -25.63
N SER A 122 -0.79 10.54 -24.57
CA SER A 122 -0.47 11.93 -24.21
C SER A 122 0.89 12.47 -24.67
N LYS A 123 1.55 11.82 -25.65
CA LYS A 123 2.81 12.30 -26.26
C LYS A 123 2.59 12.88 -27.66
#